data_AF-A0A7J9R705-F1
#
_entry.id   AF-A0A7J9R705-F1
#
_cell.length_a   1.000
_cell.length_b   1.000
_cell.length_c   1.000
_cell.angle_alpha   90.00
_cell.angle_beta   90.00
_cell.angle_gamma   90.00
#
_symmetry.space_group_name_H-M   'P 1'
#
loop_
_entity.id
_entity.type
_entity.pdbx_description
1 polymer ?
#
loop_
_entity_poly.entity_id
_entity_poly.type
_entity_poly.pdbx_seq_one_letter_code
_entity_poly.pdbx_strand_id
1 'polypeptide(L)'
;MKSESAADSKSGRKLIILGFVTIGILFLLYSRYQDPELITPDAFDSIQRIAYGFYIILLACFGAITYGLYIFHKAKVERKEKDLFTIIAITTWNPKSRKIFLATFVGYGIFFSLVSGTLVYQPEVNFSIHYGAEIPSGFVAPCCDGPGYMPKVIIYLTEHVGLQIIPINLVLQVIVSYLVALNTSIAISAFAISRKDRSVSSIGAATGLFIACPTCAGTFLSIFIGTASGIALTVALTQLQTLFIAISIPILLIIPFIMAKKLRNADGSCKVDPTL
;
A
#
# COMPACT_ATOMS: atom_id res chain seq x y z
N MET A 1 -8.07 -30.66 -14.51
CA MET A 1 -8.74 -29.44 -13.98
C MET A 1 -8.73 -29.30 -12.46
N LYS A 2 -9.35 -30.20 -11.66
CA LYS A 2 -9.44 -29.99 -10.18
C LYS A 2 -8.08 -30.13 -9.44
N SER A 3 -7.18 -31.01 -9.90
CA SER A 3 -5.82 -31.19 -9.33
C SER A 3 -4.85 -30.07 -9.71
N GLU A 4 -4.97 -29.54 -10.91
CA GLU A 4 -4.13 -28.45 -11.44
C GLU A 4 -4.43 -27.14 -10.72
N SER A 5 -5.72 -26.80 -10.56
CA SER A 5 -6.15 -25.66 -9.74
C SER A 5 -5.69 -25.79 -8.28
N ALA A 6 -5.66 -27.02 -7.71
CA ALA A 6 -5.12 -27.35 -6.37
C ALA A 6 -3.66 -26.96 -6.21
N ALA A 7 -2.83 -27.33 -7.20
CA ALA A 7 -1.42 -26.97 -7.26
C ALA A 7 -1.23 -25.45 -7.39
N ASP A 8 -2.03 -24.79 -8.24
CA ASP A 8 -1.96 -23.35 -8.49
C ASP A 8 -2.24 -22.52 -7.23
N SER A 9 -3.31 -22.83 -6.48
CA SER A 9 -3.59 -22.11 -5.22
C SER A 9 -2.48 -22.29 -4.18
N LYS A 10 -1.90 -23.49 -4.08
CA LYS A 10 -0.78 -23.77 -3.18
C LYS A 10 0.49 -23.04 -3.63
N SER A 11 0.74 -22.97 -4.93
CA SER A 11 1.85 -22.23 -5.53
C SER A 11 1.71 -20.72 -5.30
N GLY A 12 0.54 -20.14 -5.56
CA GLY A 12 0.26 -18.72 -5.32
C GLY A 12 0.45 -18.32 -3.86
N ARG A 13 -0.03 -19.13 -2.91
CA ARG A 13 0.18 -18.88 -1.47
C ARG A 13 1.67 -18.92 -1.10
N LYS A 14 2.46 -19.84 -1.67
CA LYS A 14 3.91 -19.90 -1.44
C LYS A 14 4.62 -18.65 -1.95
N LEU A 15 4.27 -18.16 -3.13
CA LEU A 15 4.85 -16.93 -3.70
C LEU A 15 4.56 -15.70 -2.84
N ILE A 16 3.34 -15.56 -2.34
CA ILE A 16 2.96 -14.46 -1.44
C ILE A 16 3.79 -14.50 -0.14
N ILE A 17 3.86 -15.68 0.50
CA ILE A 17 4.62 -15.85 1.75
C ILE A 17 6.11 -15.58 1.51
N LEU A 18 6.67 -16.14 0.43
CA LEU A 18 8.06 -15.93 0.06
C LEU A 18 8.36 -14.44 -0.12
N GLY A 19 7.53 -13.70 -0.86
CA GLY A 19 7.72 -12.27 -1.07
C GLY A 19 7.75 -11.47 0.24
N PHE A 20 6.79 -11.70 1.14
CA PHE A 20 6.76 -10.99 2.43
C PHE A 20 7.94 -11.36 3.34
N VAL A 21 8.31 -12.64 3.40
CA VAL A 21 9.47 -13.11 4.17
C VAL A 21 10.76 -12.52 3.62
N THR A 22 10.93 -12.51 2.29
CA THR A 22 12.10 -11.92 1.63
C THR A 22 12.17 -10.42 1.87
N ILE A 23 11.05 -9.68 1.86
CA ILE A 23 11.03 -8.26 2.26
C ILE A 23 11.53 -8.11 3.70
N GLY A 24 11.01 -8.89 4.65
CA GLY A 24 11.46 -8.84 6.05
C GLY A 24 12.97 -9.10 6.20
N ILE A 25 13.48 -10.15 5.54
CA ILE A 25 14.92 -10.47 5.53
C ILE A 25 15.72 -9.34 4.89
N LEU A 26 15.24 -8.76 3.79
CA LEU A 26 15.92 -7.69 3.08
C LEU A 26 16.11 -6.45 3.97
N PHE A 27 15.08 -6.07 4.73
CA PHE A 27 15.17 -4.98 5.70
C PHE A 27 16.14 -5.30 6.85
N LEU A 28 16.11 -6.52 7.38
CA LEU A 28 17.02 -6.97 8.44
C LEU A 28 18.48 -7.08 7.98
N LEU A 29 18.72 -7.45 6.72
CA LEU A 29 20.06 -7.47 6.14
C LEU A 29 20.57 -6.05 5.93
N TYR A 30 19.71 -5.16 5.42
CA TYR A 30 20.10 -3.78 5.17
C TYR A 30 20.35 -2.99 6.46
N SER A 31 19.66 -3.31 7.56
CA SER A 31 19.85 -2.61 8.83
C SER A 31 21.28 -2.73 9.39
N ARG A 32 22.08 -3.69 8.92
CA ARG A 32 23.50 -3.84 9.29
C ARG A 32 24.42 -2.79 8.66
N TYR A 33 23.97 -2.10 7.61
CA TYR A 33 24.76 -1.10 6.90
C TYR A 33 24.40 0.34 7.32
N GLN A 34 23.72 0.50 8.46
CA GLN A 34 23.23 1.79 8.94
C GLN A 34 24.18 2.49 9.92
N ASP A 35 25.15 1.76 10.48
CA ASP A 35 26.08 2.29 11.48
C ASP A 35 27.06 3.29 10.84
N PRO A 36 27.03 4.59 11.24
CA PRO A 36 27.87 5.63 10.64
C PRO A 36 29.37 5.37 10.80
N GLU A 37 29.77 4.65 11.85
CA GLU A 37 31.16 4.31 12.15
C GLU A 37 31.77 3.31 11.16
N LEU A 38 30.94 2.55 10.43
CA LEU A 38 31.36 1.59 9.41
C LEU A 38 31.47 2.21 8.00
N ILE A 39 31.12 3.50 7.83
CA ILE A 39 31.11 4.15 6.52
C ILE A 39 32.41 4.92 6.32
N THR A 40 33.43 4.20 5.85
CA THR A 40 34.64 4.81 5.28
C THR A 40 34.37 5.28 3.86
N PRO A 41 35.06 6.33 3.36
CA PRO A 41 34.93 6.79 1.97
C PRO A 41 35.09 5.66 0.93
N ASP A 42 35.98 4.70 1.22
CA ASP A 42 36.25 3.55 0.35
C ASP A 42 35.08 2.54 0.27
N ALA A 43 34.17 2.56 1.26
CA ALA A 43 33.02 1.66 1.31
C ALA A 43 31.78 2.23 0.61
N PHE A 44 31.77 3.53 0.29
CA PHE A 44 30.59 4.24 -0.20
C PHE A 44 30.02 3.64 -1.50
N ASP A 45 30.89 3.41 -2.50
CA ASP A 45 30.50 2.79 -3.78
C ASP A 45 29.93 1.39 -3.60
N SER A 46 30.49 0.63 -2.64
CA SER A 46 30.03 -0.72 -2.33
C SER A 46 28.64 -0.71 -1.70
N ILE A 47 28.40 0.18 -0.73
CA ILE A 47 27.08 0.31 -0.09
C ILE A 47 26.04 0.83 -1.11
N GLN A 48 26.42 1.73 -2.01
CA GLN A 48 25.52 2.21 -3.07
C GLN A 48 25.08 1.07 -4.01
N ARG A 49 25.97 0.13 -4.38
CA ARG A 49 25.59 -1.08 -5.15
C ARG A 49 24.64 -1.98 -4.39
N ILE A 50 24.85 -2.17 -3.09
CA ILE A 50 23.94 -2.92 -2.22
C ILE A 50 22.58 -2.23 -2.16
N ALA A 51 22.55 -0.90 -2.12
CA ALA A 51 21.32 -0.12 -2.13
C ALA A 51 20.50 -0.30 -3.42
N TYR A 52 21.15 -0.33 -4.59
CA TYR A 52 20.46 -0.67 -5.84
C TYR A 52 19.94 -2.12 -5.83
N GLY A 53 20.75 -3.06 -5.35
CA GLY A 53 20.34 -4.46 -5.18
C GLY A 53 19.12 -4.60 -4.29
N PHE A 54 19.05 -3.82 -3.20
CA PHE A 54 17.90 -3.75 -2.32
C PHE A 54 16.61 -3.42 -3.08
N TYR A 55 16.60 -2.34 -3.87
CA TYR A 55 15.39 -1.95 -4.61
C TYR A 55 15.02 -2.94 -5.71
N ILE A 56 16.00 -3.54 -6.41
CA ILE A 56 15.73 -4.58 -7.42
C ILE A 56 15.02 -5.78 -6.79
N ILE A 57 15.53 -6.27 -5.66
CA ILE A 57 14.92 -7.39 -4.93
C ILE A 57 13.54 -6.99 -4.39
N LEU A 58 13.40 -5.78 -3.86
CA LEU A 58 12.11 -5.27 -3.35
C LEU A 58 11.05 -5.25 -4.46
N LEU A 59 11.39 -4.75 -5.66
CA LEU A 59 10.49 -4.76 -6.82
C LEU A 59 10.15 -6.18 -7.27
N ALA A 60 11.11 -7.10 -7.28
CA ALA A 60 10.88 -8.50 -7.58
C ALA A 60 9.92 -9.15 -6.57
N CYS A 61 10.04 -8.83 -5.28
CA CYS A 61 9.12 -9.28 -4.24
C CYS A 61 7.69 -8.77 -4.48
N PHE A 62 7.50 -7.50 -4.84
CA PHE A 62 6.17 -6.99 -5.22
C PHE A 62 5.61 -7.75 -6.42
N GLY A 63 6.41 -7.98 -7.46
CA GLY A 63 5.99 -8.77 -8.62
C GLY A 63 5.55 -10.19 -8.24
N ALA A 64 6.33 -10.88 -7.39
CA ALA A 64 6.01 -12.22 -6.90
C ALA A 64 4.72 -12.24 -6.07
N ILE A 65 4.50 -11.26 -5.20
CA ILE A 65 3.28 -11.12 -4.39
C ILE A 65 2.07 -10.88 -5.29
N THR A 66 2.15 -9.93 -6.22
CA THR A 66 1.05 -9.62 -7.16
C THR A 66 0.70 -10.83 -8.02
N TYR A 67 1.69 -11.52 -8.57
CA TYR A 67 1.48 -12.72 -9.36
C TYR A 67 0.91 -13.88 -8.52
N GLY A 68 1.42 -14.06 -7.30
CA GLY A 68 0.90 -15.05 -6.36
C GLY A 68 -0.55 -14.80 -5.97
N LEU A 69 -0.93 -13.53 -5.74
CA LEU A 69 -2.32 -13.11 -5.50
C LEU A 69 -3.22 -13.39 -6.69
N TYR A 70 -2.75 -13.10 -7.92
CA TYR A 70 -3.49 -13.38 -9.15
C TYR A 70 -3.80 -14.87 -9.30
N ILE A 71 -2.79 -15.74 -9.18
CA ILE A 71 -2.98 -17.20 -9.27
C ILE A 71 -3.91 -17.69 -8.15
N PHE A 72 -3.69 -17.21 -6.92
CA PHE A 72 -4.50 -17.61 -5.77
C PHE A 72 -5.98 -17.24 -5.95
N HIS A 73 -6.26 -16.00 -6.37
CA HIS A 73 -7.63 -15.54 -6.63
C HIS A 73 -8.27 -16.32 -7.78
N LYS A 74 -7.55 -16.51 -8.90
CA LYS A 74 -8.06 -17.25 -10.06
C LYS A 74 -8.47 -18.67 -9.68
N ALA A 75 -7.58 -19.40 -8.99
CA ALA A 75 -7.84 -20.77 -8.56
C ALA A 75 -9.05 -20.86 -7.61
N LYS A 76 -9.25 -19.87 -6.73
CA LYS A 76 -10.40 -19.83 -5.80
C LYS A 76 -11.72 -19.59 -6.53
N VAL A 77 -11.75 -18.71 -7.53
CA VAL A 77 -12.94 -18.45 -8.34
C VAL A 77 -13.35 -19.67 -9.16
N GLU A 78 -12.39 -20.36 -9.77
CA GLU A 78 -12.65 -21.55 -10.61
C GLU A 78 -13.24 -22.72 -9.81
N ARG A 79 -12.83 -22.88 -8.54
CA ARG A 79 -13.31 -24.00 -7.72
C ARG A 79 -14.64 -23.77 -7.03
N LYS A 80 -15.08 -22.52 -6.87
CA LYS A 80 -16.33 -22.16 -6.18
C LYS A 80 -16.51 -22.85 -4.81
N GLU A 81 -15.42 -22.98 -4.06
CA GLU A 81 -15.44 -23.49 -2.68
C GLU A 81 -16.27 -22.57 -1.75
N LYS A 82 -16.73 -23.09 -0.62
CA LYS A 82 -17.62 -22.39 0.34
C LYS A 82 -16.88 -21.62 1.43
N ASP A 83 -15.57 -21.41 1.27
CA ASP A 83 -14.72 -20.70 2.23
C ASP A 83 -14.74 -19.18 2.01
N LEU A 84 -14.35 -18.42 3.05
CA LEU A 84 -14.39 -16.96 3.02
C LEU A 84 -13.47 -16.37 1.94
N PHE A 85 -12.30 -16.98 1.69
CA PHE A 85 -11.41 -16.52 0.63
C PHE A 85 -12.03 -16.66 -0.75
N THR A 86 -12.82 -17.72 -0.98
CA THR A 86 -13.55 -17.87 -2.25
C THR A 86 -14.63 -16.80 -2.41
N ILE A 87 -15.36 -16.45 -1.34
CA ILE A 87 -16.36 -15.36 -1.40
C ILE A 87 -15.70 -14.02 -1.73
N ILE A 88 -14.56 -13.72 -1.09
CA ILE A 88 -13.77 -12.51 -1.37
C ILE A 88 -13.31 -12.53 -2.84
N ALA A 89 -12.75 -13.65 -3.30
CA ALA A 89 -12.25 -13.79 -4.65
C ALA A 89 -13.37 -13.61 -5.69
N ILE A 90 -14.53 -14.27 -5.52
CA ILE A 90 -15.68 -14.15 -6.43
C ILE A 90 -16.20 -12.71 -6.49
N THR A 91 -16.32 -12.05 -5.33
CA THR A 91 -16.85 -10.67 -5.25
C THR A 91 -15.90 -9.66 -5.90
N THR A 92 -14.60 -9.93 -5.89
CA THR A 92 -13.56 -9.03 -6.44
C THR A 92 -13.13 -9.37 -7.86
N TRP A 93 -13.52 -10.53 -8.39
CA TRP A 93 -13.09 -10.99 -9.72
C TRP A 93 -13.92 -10.42 -10.89
N ASN A 94 -15.08 -9.84 -10.62
CA ASN A 94 -15.92 -9.24 -11.66
C ASN A 94 -15.29 -7.94 -12.24
N PRO A 95 -15.56 -7.58 -13.51
CA PRO A 95 -14.88 -6.47 -14.18
C PRO A 95 -15.20 -5.10 -13.55
N LYS A 96 -16.39 -4.92 -12.97
CA LYS A 96 -16.78 -3.66 -12.28
C LYS A 96 -15.96 -3.46 -11.01
N SER A 97 -15.89 -4.49 -10.17
CA SER A 97 -15.14 -4.52 -8.91
C SER A 97 -13.64 -4.34 -9.16
N ARG A 98 -13.10 -4.94 -10.22
CA ARG A 98 -11.70 -4.72 -10.64
C ARG A 98 -11.41 -3.27 -11.04
N LYS A 99 -12.34 -2.62 -11.77
CA LYS A 99 -12.18 -1.19 -12.11
C LYS A 99 -12.21 -0.31 -10.86
N ILE A 100 -13.13 -0.59 -9.93
CA ILE A 100 -13.22 0.10 -8.64
C ILE A 100 -11.92 -0.12 -7.85
N PHE A 101 -11.47 -1.36 -7.73
CA PHE A 101 -10.23 -1.73 -7.06
C PHE A 101 -9.05 -0.94 -7.64
N LEU A 102 -8.87 -0.93 -8.96
CA LEU A 102 -7.77 -0.22 -9.61
C LEU A 102 -7.85 1.30 -9.40
N ALA A 103 -9.04 1.88 -9.55
CA ALA A 103 -9.25 3.32 -9.33
C ALA A 103 -8.95 3.72 -7.87
N THR A 104 -9.43 2.94 -6.90
CA THR A 104 -9.14 3.17 -5.48
C THR A 104 -7.67 2.93 -5.15
N PHE A 105 -7.04 1.88 -5.70
CA PHE A 105 -5.62 1.58 -5.46
C PHE A 105 -4.73 2.72 -5.93
N VAL A 106 -4.94 3.21 -7.16
CA VAL A 106 -4.15 4.33 -7.72
C VAL A 106 -4.47 5.64 -6.99
N GLY A 107 -5.75 5.96 -6.81
CA GLY A 107 -6.16 7.21 -6.15
C GLY A 107 -5.66 7.30 -4.71
N TYR A 108 -5.79 6.22 -3.95
CA TYR A 108 -5.27 6.15 -2.58
C TYR A 108 -3.74 6.12 -2.56
N GLY A 109 -3.09 5.46 -3.52
CA GLY A 109 -1.62 5.45 -3.63
C GLY A 109 -1.03 6.84 -3.85
N ILE A 110 -1.61 7.64 -4.76
CA ILE A 110 -1.20 9.04 -4.99
C ILE A 110 -1.41 9.85 -3.71
N PHE A 111 -2.57 9.72 -3.08
CA PHE A 111 -2.89 10.41 -1.85
C PHE A 111 -1.92 10.04 -0.71
N PHE A 112 -1.62 8.75 -0.53
CA PHE A 112 -0.65 8.27 0.45
C PHE A 112 0.76 8.79 0.15
N SER A 113 1.16 8.91 -1.12
CA SER A 113 2.49 9.44 -1.48
C SER A 113 2.69 10.90 -1.06
N LEU A 114 1.63 11.73 -1.14
CA LEU A 114 1.63 13.11 -0.66
C LEU A 114 1.72 13.18 0.87
N VAL A 115 0.94 12.36 1.57
CA VAL A 115 0.88 12.37 3.04
C VAL A 115 2.14 11.79 3.68
N SER A 116 2.71 10.75 3.08
CA SER A 116 3.90 10.05 3.62
C SER A 116 5.21 10.81 3.40
N GLY A 117 5.18 11.98 2.77
CA GLY A 117 6.38 12.71 2.38
C GLY A 117 7.16 12.00 1.26
N THR A 118 6.54 11.07 0.53
CA THR A 118 7.16 10.49 -0.66
C THR A 118 7.20 11.51 -1.80
N LEU A 119 6.17 12.33 -1.92
CA LEU A 119 6.15 13.52 -2.77
C LEU A 119 6.26 14.75 -1.86
N VAL A 120 7.42 15.42 -1.88
CA VAL A 120 7.75 16.56 -1.03
C VAL A 120 7.58 17.85 -1.82
N TYR A 121 6.81 18.79 -1.27
CA TYR A 121 6.69 20.15 -1.78
C TYR A 121 7.10 21.15 -0.70
N GLN A 122 8.18 21.88 -0.95
CA GLN A 122 8.72 22.90 -0.03
C GLN A 122 8.78 24.26 -0.75
N PRO A 123 7.73 25.09 -0.67
CA PRO A 123 7.70 26.38 -1.36
C PRO A 123 8.68 27.40 -0.75
N GLU A 124 9.03 27.26 0.53
CA GLU A 124 9.95 28.19 1.22
C GLU A 124 11.43 27.82 1.07
N VAL A 125 11.73 26.64 0.52
CA VAL A 125 13.10 26.16 0.34
C VAL A 125 13.34 25.98 -1.15
N ASN A 126 14.38 26.65 -1.65
CA ASN A 126 14.87 26.42 -3.01
C ASN A 126 15.98 25.36 -2.99
N PHE A 127 15.78 24.23 -3.68
CA PHE A 127 16.71 23.10 -3.60
C PHE A 127 18.08 23.37 -4.21
N SER A 128 18.17 24.16 -5.29
CA SER A 128 19.47 24.52 -5.86
C SER A 128 20.27 25.45 -4.94
N ILE A 129 19.61 26.40 -4.28
CA ILE A 129 20.25 27.39 -3.41
C ILE A 129 20.59 26.79 -2.03
N HIS A 130 19.65 26.04 -1.43
CA HIS A 130 19.81 25.56 -0.05
C HIS A 130 20.50 24.21 0.06
N TYR A 131 20.36 23.35 -0.95
CA TYR A 131 20.98 22.02 -0.94
C TYR A 131 22.08 21.87 -2.00
N GLY A 132 22.34 22.89 -2.82
CA GLY A 132 23.30 22.81 -3.91
C GLY A 132 22.91 21.78 -4.97
N ALA A 133 21.62 21.43 -5.05
CA ALA A 133 21.15 20.38 -5.94
C ALA A 133 21.11 20.89 -7.38
N GLU A 134 21.70 20.14 -8.31
CA GLU A 134 21.45 20.34 -9.74
C GLU A 134 20.05 19.82 -10.07
N ILE A 135 19.24 20.58 -10.80
CA ILE A 135 17.84 20.23 -11.08
C ILE A 135 17.66 20.06 -12.59
N PRO A 136 17.09 18.94 -13.06
CA PRO A 136 16.67 17.75 -12.31
C PRO A 136 17.86 16.83 -11.98
N SER A 137 17.85 16.21 -10.79
CA SER A 137 18.82 15.18 -10.41
C SER A 137 18.21 14.14 -9.49
N GLY A 138 18.88 13.00 -9.34
CA GLY A 138 18.47 12.00 -8.37
C GLY A 138 19.66 11.16 -7.91
N PHE A 139 19.67 10.84 -6.62
CA PHE A 139 20.71 10.04 -6.00
C PHE A 139 20.12 9.10 -4.95
N VAL A 140 20.84 8.03 -4.66
CA VAL A 140 20.49 7.12 -3.58
C VAL A 140 21.33 7.52 -2.37
N ALA A 141 20.69 7.89 -1.27
CA ALA A 141 21.35 8.02 0.00
C ALA A 141 21.41 6.62 0.64
N PRO A 142 22.60 6.00 0.70
CA PRO A 142 22.71 4.61 1.12
C PRO A 142 22.52 4.43 2.64
N CYS A 143 22.64 5.48 3.44
CA CYS A 143 22.79 5.33 4.89
C CYS A 143 22.11 6.42 5.72
N CYS A 144 22.23 6.16 7.02
CA CYS A 144 22.27 7.14 8.10
C CYS A 144 20.89 7.63 8.57
N ASP A 145 19.97 6.68 8.73
CA ASP A 145 18.66 6.88 9.36
C ASP A 145 18.19 5.54 9.97
N GLY A 146 17.05 5.54 10.64
CA GLY A 146 16.53 4.39 11.36
C GLY A 146 16.23 3.16 10.48
N PRO A 147 16.08 1.96 11.08
CA PRO A 147 15.75 0.73 10.37
C PRO A 147 14.53 0.88 9.46
N GLY A 148 14.70 0.52 8.19
CA GLY A 148 13.68 0.59 7.15
C GLY A 148 13.47 1.95 6.48
N TYR A 149 14.17 2.99 6.94
CA TYR A 149 14.21 4.29 6.27
C TYR A 149 15.34 4.38 5.23
N MET A 150 16.28 3.44 5.28
CA MET A 150 17.42 3.32 4.35
C MET A 150 17.39 2.01 3.57
N PRO A 151 17.96 1.98 2.35
CA PRO A 151 18.46 3.15 1.60
C PRO A 151 17.29 4.00 1.12
N LYS A 152 17.45 5.32 1.01
CA LYS A 152 16.40 6.20 0.44
C LYS A 152 16.82 6.73 -0.93
N VAL A 153 15.89 6.78 -1.88
CA VAL A 153 16.12 7.48 -3.16
C VAL A 153 15.58 8.90 -3.04
N ILE A 154 16.38 9.89 -3.40
CA ILE A 154 15.99 11.30 -3.47
C ILE A 154 16.06 11.72 -4.93
N ILE A 155 15.00 12.32 -5.44
CA ILE A 155 14.93 12.88 -6.79
C ILE A 155 14.43 14.32 -6.68
N TYR A 156 15.22 15.27 -7.15
CA TYR A 156 14.82 16.66 -7.29
C TYR A 156 14.21 16.85 -8.69
N LEU A 157 12.91 17.15 -8.73
CA LEU A 157 12.18 17.35 -9.98
C LEU A 157 12.21 18.83 -10.38
N THR A 158 11.97 19.72 -9.41
CA THR A 158 12.02 21.18 -9.56
C THR A 158 12.64 21.81 -8.32
N GLU A 159 12.83 23.14 -8.32
CA GLU A 159 13.36 23.92 -7.19
C GLU A 159 12.60 23.72 -5.86
N HIS A 160 11.35 23.27 -5.92
CA HIS A 160 10.47 23.14 -4.75
C HIS A 160 9.79 21.77 -4.65
N VAL A 161 9.92 20.90 -5.66
CA VAL A 161 9.27 19.59 -5.72
C VAL A 161 10.32 18.48 -5.79
N GLY A 162 10.27 17.59 -4.81
CA GLY A 162 11.14 16.43 -4.70
C GLY A 162 10.35 15.14 -4.51
N LEU A 163 10.96 14.03 -4.89
CA LEU A 163 10.47 12.69 -4.60
C LEU A 163 11.46 12.01 -3.65
N GLN A 164 10.97 11.48 -2.53
CA GLN A 164 11.77 10.73 -1.57
C GLN A 164 11.18 9.33 -1.40
N ILE A 165 11.81 8.32 -1.96
CA ILE A 165 11.37 6.93 -1.85
C ILE A 165 12.02 6.33 -0.60
N ILE A 166 11.26 6.28 0.49
CA ILE A 166 11.66 5.59 1.73
C ILE A 166 11.13 4.15 1.65
N PRO A 167 11.98 3.11 1.83
CA PRO A 167 11.57 1.71 1.64
C PRO A 167 10.34 1.29 2.45
N ILE A 168 10.32 1.59 3.75
CA ILE A 168 9.19 1.22 4.61
C ILE A 168 7.91 1.93 4.16
N ASN A 169 7.99 3.20 3.76
CA ASN A 169 6.85 3.95 3.26
C ASN A 169 6.34 3.38 1.93
N LEU A 170 7.24 2.93 1.05
CA LEU A 170 6.86 2.29 -0.20
C LEU A 170 6.12 0.97 0.04
N VAL A 171 6.62 0.13 0.96
CA VAL A 171 5.95 -1.12 1.36
C VAL A 171 4.58 -0.83 1.97
N LEU A 172 4.50 0.13 2.90
CA LEU A 172 3.25 0.55 3.52
C LEU A 172 2.27 1.13 2.49
N GLN A 173 2.74 1.96 1.56
CA GLN A 173 1.94 2.53 0.49
C GLN A 173 1.27 1.42 -0.33
N VAL A 174 2.03 0.42 -0.76
CA VAL A 174 1.51 -0.70 -1.55
C VAL A 174 0.51 -1.54 -0.73
N ILE A 175 0.85 -1.91 0.50
CA ILE A 175 -0.01 -2.76 1.36
C ILE A 175 -1.31 -2.04 1.72
N VAL A 176 -1.22 -0.82 2.24
CA VAL A 176 -2.40 -0.07 2.69
C VAL A 176 -3.28 0.27 1.49
N SER A 177 -2.71 0.71 0.36
CA SER A 177 -3.50 0.97 -0.86
C SER A 177 -4.21 -0.29 -1.35
N TYR A 178 -3.54 -1.46 -1.31
CA TYR A 178 -4.15 -2.74 -1.66
C TYR A 178 -5.32 -3.08 -0.73
N LEU A 179 -5.13 -2.95 0.58
CA LEU A 179 -6.16 -3.26 1.56
C LEU A 179 -7.35 -2.31 1.45
N VAL A 180 -7.12 -1.01 1.28
CA VAL A 180 -8.19 -0.02 1.07
C VAL A 180 -8.96 -0.31 -0.22
N ALA A 181 -8.26 -0.57 -1.32
CA ALA A 181 -8.89 -0.94 -2.58
C ALA A 181 -9.71 -2.23 -2.47
N LEU A 182 -9.19 -3.25 -1.76
CA LEU A 182 -9.90 -4.50 -1.52
C LEU A 182 -11.19 -4.25 -0.72
N ASN A 183 -11.10 -3.53 0.39
CA ASN A 183 -12.25 -3.21 1.25
C ASN A 183 -13.31 -2.39 0.49
N THR A 184 -12.89 -1.36 -0.24
CA THR A 184 -13.80 -0.52 -1.04
C THR A 184 -14.46 -1.31 -2.16
N SER A 185 -13.72 -2.17 -2.86
CA SER A 185 -14.28 -3.00 -3.93
C SER A 185 -15.34 -3.99 -3.42
N ILE A 186 -15.08 -4.66 -2.29
CA ILE A 186 -16.04 -5.56 -1.65
C ILE A 186 -17.24 -4.78 -1.13
N ALA A 187 -17.02 -3.65 -0.46
CA ALA A 187 -18.08 -2.82 0.07
C ALA A 187 -19.02 -2.35 -1.05
N ILE A 188 -18.49 -1.74 -2.11
CA ILE A 188 -19.29 -1.23 -3.22
C ILE A 188 -20.02 -2.39 -3.93
N SER A 189 -19.35 -3.51 -4.17
CA SER A 189 -20.02 -4.69 -4.74
C SER A 189 -21.16 -5.19 -3.83
N ALA A 190 -20.93 -5.31 -2.52
CA ALA A 190 -21.97 -5.71 -1.56
C ALA A 190 -23.14 -4.72 -1.49
N PHE A 191 -22.87 -3.42 -1.50
CA PHE A 191 -23.89 -2.37 -1.47
C PHE A 191 -24.67 -2.27 -2.78
N ALA A 192 -24.02 -2.37 -3.93
CA ALA A 192 -24.69 -2.39 -5.23
C ALA A 192 -25.69 -3.55 -5.32
N ILE A 193 -25.36 -4.69 -4.72
CA ILE A 193 -26.21 -5.89 -4.70
C ILE A 193 -27.36 -5.76 -3.69
N SER A 194 -27.14 -5.06 -2.57
CA SER A 194 -28.20 -4.74 -1.61
C SER A 194 -29.22 -3.70 -2.12
N ARG A 195 -28.93 -3.00 -3.23
CA ARG A 195 -29.71 -1.86 -3.73
C ARG A 195 -30.39 -2.11 -5.08
N LYS A 196 -31.20 -3.17 -5.16
CA LYS A 196 -32.31 -3.17 -6.12
C LYS A 196 -33.29 -1.99 -5.87
N ASP A 197 -33.16 -1.27 -4.74
CA ASP A 197 -33.86 -0.02 -4.47
C ASP A 197 -32.95 1.11 -3.93
N ARG A 198 -33.11 2.30 -4.54
CA ARG A 198 -32.66 3.65 -4.15
C ARG A 198 -31.23 4.12 -4.46
N SER A 199 -31.16 5.43 -4.64
CA SER A 199 -30.08 6.30 -5.17
C SER A 199 -28.77 6.34 -4.36
N VAL A 200 -27.65 6.23 -5.09
CA VAL A 200 -26.26 6.33 -4.63
C VAL A 200 -26.01 7.66 -3.89
N SER A 201 -25.61 7.59 -2.62
CA SER A 201 -25.06 8.76 -1.92
C SER A 201 -23.55 8.58 -1.80
N SER A 202 -22.81 9.45 -2.47
CA SER A 202 -21.34 9.59 -2.48
C SER A 202 -20.71 9.71 -1.09
N ILE A 203 -21.52 9.99 -0.07
CA ILE A 203 -21.10 10.21 1.31
C ILE A 203 -20.59 8.93 1.98
N GLY A 204 -21.15 7.75 1.66
CA GLY A 204 -20.74 6.47 2.26
C GLY A 204 -19.40 5.93 1.73
N ALA A 205 -19.04 6.27 0.48
CA ALA A 205 -17.75 5.90 -0.10
C ALA A 205 -16.60 6.75 0.47
N ALA A 206 -16.87 8.03 0.77
CA ALA A 206 -15.91 8.93 1.40
C ALA A 206 -15.61 8.53 2.85
N THR A 207 -16.61 8.10 3.63
CA THR A 207 -16.39 7.69 5.03
C THR A 207 -15.50 6.44 5.11
N GLY A 208 -15.65 5.47 4.20
CA GLY A 208 -14.78 4.27 4.16
C GLY A 208 -13.32 4.57 3.80
N LEU A 209 -13.08 5.55 2.94
CA LEU A 209 -11.74 5.94 2.48
C LEU A 209 -10.90 6.59 3.59
N PHE A 210 -11.54 7.38 4.47
CA PHE A 210 -10.86 8.09 5.58
C PHE A 210 -10.80 7.32 6.90
N ILE A 211 -11.67 6.33 7.11
CA ILE A 211 -11.57 5.38 8.25
C ILE A 211 -10.24 4.60 8.21
N ALA A 212 -9.67 4.39 7.02
CA ALA A 212 -8.47 3.59 6.83
C ALA A 212 -7.15 4.29 7.24
N CYS A 213 -7.12 5.62 7.29
CA CYS A 213 -5.93 6.39 7.68
C CYS A 213 -6.34 7.75 8.25
N PRO A 214 -6.56 7.84 9.58
CA PRO A 214 -6.92 9.09 10.25
C PRO A 214 -5.86 10.18 10.07
N THR A 215 -4.58 9.81 9.99
CA THR A 215 -3.46 10.70 9.66
C THR A 215 -3.59 11.31 8.28
N CYS A 216 -3.97 10.49 7.29
CA CYS A 216 -4.16 10.97 5.93
C CYS A 216 -5.34 11.96 5.84
N ALA A 217 -6.43 11.71 6.59
CA ALA A 217 -7.52 12.68 6.71
C ALA A 217 -7.04 14.01 7.34
N GLY A 218 -6.22 13.94 8.39
CA GLY A 218 -5.69 15.14 9.06
C GLY A 218 -4.73 15.97 8.20
N THR A 219 -3.81 15.32 7.47
CA THR A 219 -2.90 16.01 6.54
C THR A 219 -3.66 16.59 5.34
N PHE A 220 -4.67 15.88 4.82
CA PHE A 220 -5.55 16.42 3.77
C PHE A 220 -6.30 17.67 4.26
N LEU A 221 -6.88 17.62 5.46
CA LEU A 221 -7.53 18.78 6.05
C LEU A 221 -6.53 19.93 6.27
N SER A 222 -5.29 19.66 6.64
CA SER A 222 -4.25 20.70 6.78
C SER A 222 -3.91 21.38 5.45
N ILE A 223 -3.76 20.62 4.36
CA ILE A 223 -3.40 21.17 3.04
C ILE A 223 -4.54 22.04 2.48
N PHE A 224 -5.80 21.66 2.71
CA PHE A 224 -6.96 22.37 2.15
C PHE A 224 -7.57 23.43 3.08
N ILE A 225 -7.45 23.29 4.40
CA ILE A 225 -8.06 24.21 5.37
C ILE A 225 -7.05 25.24 5.88
N GLY A 226 -5.73 25.00 5.81
CA GLY A 226 -4.69 26.03 5.96
C GLY A 226 -4.69 26.81 7.29
N THR A 227 -5.50 26.41 8.28
CA THR A 227 -5.61 27.10 9.55
C THR A 227 -4.49 26.66 10.49
N ALA A 228 -4.12 27.52 11.45
CA ALA A 228 -3.16 27.18 12.51
C ALA A 228 -3.51 25.86 13.25
N SER A 229 -4.81 25.50 13.29
CA SER A 229 -5.29 24.20 13.79
C SER A 229 -4.90 23.00 12.94
N GLY A 230 -4.74 23.14 11.61
CA GLY A 230 -4.29 22.08 10.70
C GLY A 230 -2.81 21.75 10.88
N ILE A 231 -1.97 22.76 11.14
CA ILE A 231 -0.55 22.57 11.42
C ILE A 231 -0.38 21.87 12.79
N ALA A 232 -1.08 22.33 13.82
CA ALA A 232 -1.05 21.70 15.15
C ALA A 232 -1.60 20.26 15.12
N LEU A 233 -2.69 20.02 14.38
CA LEU A 233 -3.25 18.69 14.18
C LEU A 233 -2.28 17.78 13.41
N THR A 234 -1.59 18.29 12.40
CA THR A 234 -0.59 17.52 11.66
C THR A 234 0.59 17.13 12.55
N VAL A 235 1.12 18.07 13.34
CA VAL A 235 2.20 17.77 14.30
C VAL A 235 1.73 16.73 15.33
N ALA A 236 0.53 16.86 15.88
CA ALA A 236 -0.02 15.85 16.80
C ALA A 236 -0.22 14.48 16.13
N LEU A 237 -0.72 14.44 14.89
CA LEU A 237 -0.97 13.21 14.15
C LEU A 237 0.31 12.52 13.68
N THR A 238 1.38 13.26 13.35
CA THR A 238 2.68 12.68 12.97
C THR A 238 3.29 11.87 14.12
N GLN A 239 3.16 12.34 15.36
CA GLN A 239 3.60 11.61 16.57
C GLN A 239 2.79 10.31 16.79
N LEU A 240 1.53 10.29 16.35
CA LEU A 240 0.64 9.13 16.45
C LEU A 240 0.64 8.26 15.19
N GLN A 241 1.41 8.59 14.15
CA GLN A 241 1.33 7.92 12.85
C GLN A 241 1.62 6.43 12.94
N THR A 242 2.64 6.04 13.72
CA THR A 242 2.96 4.63 13.97
C THR A 242 1.81 3.90 14.66
N LEU A 243 1.13 4.56 15.61
CA LEU A 243 -0.02 3.98 16.32
C LEU A 243 -1.21 3.81 15.36
N PHE A 244 -1.48 4.80 14.50
CA PHE A 244 -2.56 4.68 13.51
C PHE A 244 -2.30 3.57 12.50
N ILE A 245 -1.07 3.42 12.01
CA ILE A 245 -0.69 2.32 11.11
C ILE A 245 -0.82 0.97 11.81
N ALA A 246 -0.35 0.87 13.06
CA ALA A 246 -0.42 -0.34 13.86
C ALA A 246 -1.87 -0.79 14.14
N ILE A 247 -2.81 0.15 14.25
CA ILE A 247 -4.24 -0.14 14.47
C ILE A 247 -4.99 -0.34 13.15
N SER A 248 -4.70 0.47 12.12
CA SER A 248 -5.45 0.46 10.87
C SER A 248 -5.20 -0.78 10.03
N ILE A 249 -3.95 -1.28 9.97
CA ILE A 249 -3.61 -2.47 9.18
C ILE A 249 -4.40 -3.71 9.66
N PRO A 250 -4.43 -4.05 10.97
CA PRO A 250 -5.26 -5.14 11.47
C PRO A 250 -6.75 -4.97 11.14
N ILE A 251 -7.29 -3.76 11.31
CA ILE A 251 -8.69 -3.47 10.99
C ILE A 251 -8.96 -3.72 9.50
N LEU A 252 -8.12 -3.17 8.62
CA LEU A 252 -8.22 -3.33 7.17
C LEU A 252 -8.04 -4.78 6.70
N LEU A 253 -7.29 -5.59 7.44
CA LEU A 253 -7.18 -7.03 7.20
C LEU A 253 -8.43 -7.79 7.62
N ILE A 254 -9.10 -7.38 8.70
CA ILE A 254 -10.27 -8.09 9.27
C ILE A 254 -11.56 -7.77 8.49
N ILE A 255 -11.75 -6.53 8.04
CA ILE A 255 -13.00 -6.09 7.37
C ILE A 255 -13.40 -6.97 6.17
N PRO A 256 -12.51 -7.38 5.25
CA PRO A 256 -12.88 -8.24 4.13
C PRO A 256 -13.49 -9.57 4.59
N PHE A 257 -13.00 -10.14 5.70
CA PHE A 257 -13.54 -11.37 6.27
C PHE A 257 -14.90 -11.16 6.93
N ILE A 258 -15.10 -10.02 7.62
CA ILE A 258 -16.41 -9.65 8.18
C ILE A 258 -17.43 -9.49 7.04
N MET A 259 -17.06 -8.78 5.97
CA MET A 259 -17.92 -8.60 4.79
C MET A 259 -18.22 -9.93 4.09
N ALA A 260 -17.20 -10.78 3.88
CA ALA A 260 -17.37 -12.10 3.30
C ALA A 260 -18.32 -12.99 4.11
N LYS A 261 -18.24 -12.93 5.45
CA LYS A 261 -19.16 -13.66 6.34
C LYS A 261 -20.60 -13.17 6.19
N LYS A 262 -20.83 -11.87 5.99
CA LYS A 262 -22.16 -11.30 5.72
C LYS A 262 -22.70 -11.67 4.33
N LEU A 263 -21.79 -11.78 3.35
CA LEU A 263 -22.09 -12.19 1.97
C LEU A 263 -22.26 -13.72 1.81
N ARG A 264 -22.11 -14.50 2.87
CA ARG A 264 -22.32 -15.95 2.85
C ARG A 264 -23.78 -16.30 3.11
N ASN A 265 -24.33 -17.21 2.31
CA ASN A 265 -25.64 -17.84 2.52
C ASN A 265 -25.59 -18.90 3.62
N ALA A 266 -26.76 -19.35 4.08
CA ALA A 266 -26.88 -20.41 5.08
C ALA A 266 -26.25 -21.75 4.62
N ASP A 267 -26.29 -22.00 3.31
CA ASP A 267 -25.68 -23.18 2.66
C ASP A 267 -24.17 -23.03 2.41
N GLY A 268 -23.57 -21.90 2.79
CA GLY A 268 -22.16 -21.57 2.60
C GLY A 268 -21.81 -20.99 1.22
N SER A 269 -22.77 -20.88 0.29
CA SER A 269 -22.54 -20.24 -1.01
C SER A 269 -22.42 -18.71 -0.89
N CYS A 270 -21.88 -18.06 -1.91
CA CYS A 270 -21.88 -16.61 -1.98
C CYS A 270 -23.29 -16.11 -2.34
N LYS A 271 -23.79 -15.08 -1.63
CA LYS A 271 -25.02 -14.35 -1.97
C LYS A 271 -24.96 -13.67 -3.33
N VAL A 272 -23.76 -13.49 -3.86
CA VAL A 272 -23.46 -12.75 -5.08
C VAL A 272 -23.23 -13.72 -6.22
N ASP A 273 -23.98 -13.55 -7.31
CA ASP A 273 -23.72 -14.24 -8.57
C ASP A 273 -22.62 -13.47 -9.34
N PRO A 274 -21.50 -14.10 -9.75
CA PRO A 274 -20.38 -13.44 -10.44
C PRO A 274 -20.69 -12.82 -11.82
N THR A 275 -21.92 -12.89 -12.31
CA THR A 275 -22.33 -12.50 -13.67
C THR A 275 -22.81 -11.04 -13.82
N LEU A 276 -22.79 -10.23 -12.74
CA LEU A 276 -23.21 -8.82 -12.73
C LEU A 276 -22.09 -7.78 -12.80
#